data_AF-A0A1I5UB27-F1
#
_entry.id   AF-A0A1I5UB27-F1
#
_cell.length_a   1.000
_cell.length_b   1.000
_cell.length_c   1.000
_cell.angle_alpha   90.00
_cell.angle_beta   90.00
_cell.angle_gamma   90.00
#
_symmetry.space_group_name_H-M   'P 1'
#
loop_
_entity.id
_entity.type
_entity.pdbx_description
1 polymer ?
#
loop_
_entity_poly.entity_id
_entity_poly.type
_entity_poly.pdbx_seq_one_letter_code
_entity_poly.pdbx_strand_id
1 'polypeptide(L)'
;MAYSPERKAAVLTKMLPPNNRPLRQLSQEEGISRGTLAKWREEARAKGQFLPDAKTGPEGWTSTDKLAAVIETAAMNETELGEYCRRRGLYPEQLRVWREACERANDWERAAATRAARETKDDKKRIKALERELARKEKALAEAAAQSLGMAFHELAMNAGKYGSLSTETGEVRISWDLAPAADSKRLLSVSWVERGGPPVATPTRKGFGTTLTDAMLRGALGGATSVEYAPEGLTWRLDGAAGAEEPRA
;
A
#
# COMPACT_ATOMS: atom_id res chain seq x y z
N MET A 1 55.70 4.37 24.84
CA MET A 1 54.80 3.29 25.32
C MET A 1 53.42 3.53 24.73
N ALA A 2 52.90 2.58 23.95
CA ALA A 2 51.51 2.62 23.49
C ALA A 2 50.62 1.99 24.58
N TYR A 3 49.58 2.70 25.02
CA TYR A 3 48.60 2.18 25.98
C TYR A 3 47.64 1.22 25.27
N SER A 4 47.21 0.14 25.93
CA SER A 4 46.27 -0.82 25.32
C SER A 4 44.89 -0.19 25.09
N PRO A 5 44.15 -0.65 24.06
CA PRO A 5 42.82 -0.14 23.74
C PRO A 5 41.80 -0.38 24.88
N GLU A 6 41.89 -1.50 25.63
CA GLU A 6 41.00 -1.71 26.79
C GLU A 6 41.30 -0.70 27.92
N ARG A 7 42.58 -0.40 28.16
CA ARG A 7 42.98 0.59 29.16
C ARG A 7 42.54 2.00 28.78
N LYS A 8 42.64 2.37 27.51
CA LYS A 8 42.09 3.64 26.99
C LYS A 8 40.58 3.71 27.19
N ALA A 9 39.84 2.64 26.87
CA ALA A 9 38.38 2.59 27.03
C ALA A 9 37.96 2.74 28.51
N ALA A 10 38.59 1.99 29.42
CA ALA A 10 38.29 2.05 30.86
C ALA A 10 38.54 3.46 31.44
N VAL A 11 39.61 4.12 31.01
CA VAL A 11 39.93 5.49 31.42
C VAL A 11 38.92 6.50 30.85
N LEU A 12 38.46 6.32 29.61
CA LEU A 12 37.42 7.16 29.01
C LEU A 12 36.06 7.00 29.71
N THR A 13 35.66 5.78 30.12
CA THR A 13 34.44 5.56 30.89
C THR A 13 34.44 6.30 32.22
N LYS A 14 35.60 6.45 32.88
CA LYS A 14 35.73 7.25 34.12
C LYS A 14 35.57 8.76 33.88
N MET A 15 35.73 9.24 32.65
CA MET A 15 35.51 10.63 32.25
C MET A 15 34.06 10.93 31.84
N LEU A 16 33.25 9.90 31.62
CA LEU A 16 31.84 10.02 31.23
C LEU A 16 30.92 10.06 32.47
N PRO A 17 29.68 10.54 32.31
CA PRO A 17 28.64 10.40 33.34
C PRO A 17 28.47 8.93 33.71
N PRO A 18 28.32 8.58 35.01
CA PRO A 18 28.09 9.47 36.16
C PRO A 18 29.37 9.98 36.86
N ASN A 19 30.55 9.53 36.47
CA ASN A 19 31.78 9.75 37.24
C ASN A 19 32.43 11.13 37.02
N ASN A 20 32.36 11.67 35.80
CA ASN A 20 32.83 13.02 35.42
C ASN A 20 34.18 13.45 36.03
N ARG A 21 35.14 12.53 36.16
CA ARG A 21 36.39 12.80 36.89
C ARG A 21 37.28 13.83 36.15
N PRO A 22 37.86 14.81 36.86
CA PRO A 22 38.74 15.80 36.24
C PRO A 22 40.07 15.19 35.79
N LEU A 23 40.59 15.64 34.64
CA LEU A 23 41.85 15.14 34.04
C LEU A 23 43.06 15.20 34.99
N ARG A 24 43.05 16.14 35.94
CA ARG A 24 44.11 16.26 36.95
C ARG A 24 44.13 15.07 37.90
N GLN A 25 42.96 14.63 38.35
CA GLN A 25 42.81 13.50 39.26
C GLN A 25 43.11 12.18 38.55
N LEU A 26 42.54 11.99 37.35
CA LEU A 26 42.83 10.82 36.51
C LEU A 26 44.32 10.69 36.16
N SER A 27 45.02 11.81 35.98
CA SER A 27 46.47 11.80 35.72
C SER A 27 47.27 11.27 36.92
N GLN A 28 46.85 11.60 38.15
CA GLN A 28 47.48 11.13 39.38
C GLN A 28 47.16 9.66 39.67
N GLU A 29 45.92 9.23 39.43
CA GLU A 29 45.45 7.87 39.70
C GLU A 29 45.97 6.84 38.69
N GLU A 30 45.95 7.18 37.39
CA GLU A 30 46.27 6.23 36.32
C GLU A 30 47.74 6.27 35.88
N GLY A 31 48.51 7.25 36.38
CA GLY A 31 49.90 7.50 35.99
C GLY A 31 50.05 7.96 34.52
N ILE A 32 48.98 8.49 33.92
CA ILE A 32 48.95 8.93 32.52
C ILE A 32 49.13 10.45 32.46
N SER A 33 49.92 10.94 31.51
CA SER A 33 50.14 12.38 31.34
C SER A 33 48.83 13.12 31.01
N ARG A 34 48.68 14.33 31.54
CA ARG A 34 47.50 15.19 31.25
C ARG A 34 47.34 15.47 29.76
N GLY A 35 48.45 15.59 29.01
CA GLY A 35 48.42 15.79 27.56
C GLY A 35 47.87 14.58 26.81
N THR A 36 48.22 13.36 27.24
CA THR A 36 47.68 12.12 26.65
C THR A 36 46.19 11.96 26.95
N LEU A 37 45.76 12.22 28.18
CA LEU A 37 44.35 12.18 28.56
C LEU A 37 43.53 13.25 27.83
N ALA A 38 44.08 14.46 27.64
CA ALA A 38 43.45 15.51 26.85
C ALA A 38 43.26 15.09 25.39
N LYS A 39 44.29 14.50 24.76
CA LYS A 39 44.21 13.98 23.40
C LYS A 39 43.17 12.87 23.25
N TRP A 40 43.10 11.93 24.20
CA TRP A 40 42.09 10.87 24.16
C TRP A 40 40.67 11.40 24.30
N ARG A 41 40.48 12.43 25.12
CA ARG A 41 39.18 13.11 25.26
C ARG A 41 38.79 13.84 23.97
N GLU A 42 39.72 14.51 23.31
CA GLU A 42 39.48 15.15 22.01
C GLU A 42 39.13 14.14 20.91
N GLU A 43 39.86 13.03 20.82
CA GLU A 43 39.56 11.94 19.87
C GLU A 43 38.21 11.29 20.14
N ALA A 44 37.83 11.10 21.40
CA ALA A 44 36.54 10.54 21.77
C ALA A 44 35.39 11.54 21.54
N ARG A 45 35.63 12.85 21.72
CA ARG A 45 34.71 13.93 21.34
C ARG A 45 34.49 13.97 19.82
N ALA A 46 35.55 13.83 19.01
CA ALA A 46 35.43 13.74 17.55
C ALA A 46 34.62 12.52 17.08
N LYS A 47 34.50 11.48 17.93
CA LYS A 47 33.67 10.29 17.70
C LYS A 47 32.27 10.38 18.33
N GLY A 48 31.87 11.55 18.86
CA GLY A 48 30.55 11.76 19.47
C GLY A 48 30.35 11.07 20.83
N GLN A 49 31.43 10.64 21.50
CA GLN A 49 31.35 9.99 22.82
C GLN A 49 31.37 11.00 23.98
N PHE A 50 31.70 12.27 23.73
CA PHE A 50 31.79 13.32 24.76
C PHE A 50 31.10 14.60 24.31
N LEU A 51 30.52 15.32 25.28
CA LEU A 51 29.86 16.61 25.05
C LEU A 51 30.77 17.63 24.33
N PRO A 52 30.24 18.42 23.38
CA PRO A 52 30.95 19.48 22.69
C PRO A 52 31.58 20.51 23.64
N ASP A 53 32.59 21.24 23.16
CA ASP A 53 33.15 22.36 23.92
C ASP A 53 32.20 23.57 23.91
N ALA A 54 32.26 24.35 24.99
CA ALA A 54 31.42 25.53 25.20
C ALA A 54 31.48 26.59 24.09
N LYS A 55 32.54 26.55 23.26
CA LYS A 55 32.76 27.48 22.14
C LYS A 55 31.87 27.19 20.93
N THR A 56 31.17 26.06 20.89
CA THR A 56 30.43 25.60 19.70
C THR A 56 28.96 26.06 19.69
N GLY A 57 28.47 26.63 20.80
CA GLY A 57 27.07 27.03 20.95
C GLY A 57 26.08 25.84 20.88
N PRO A 58 24.77 26.08 21.07
CA PRO A 58 23.75 25.02 21.15
C PRO A 58 23.36 24.39 19.79
N GLU A 59 23.60 25.09 18.67
CA GLU A 59 23.16 24.64 17.34
C GLU A 59 23.94 23.44 16.79
N GLY A 60 25.14 23.18 17.31
CA GLY A 60 25.97 22.02 16.93
C GLY A 60 25.73 20.74 17.75
N TRP A 61 24.75 20.71 18.66
CA TRP A 61 24.56 19.59 19.58
C TRP A 61 23.69 18.48 18.98
N THR A 62 24.19 17.25 19.02
CA THR A 62 23.42 16.06 18.61
C THR A 62 22.36 15.69 19.64
N SER A 63 21.39 14.83 19.28
CA SER A 63 20.38 14.34 20.22
C SER A 63 21.00 13.60 21.42
N THR A 64 22.13 12.92 21.22
CA THR A 64 22.89 12.23 22.28
C THR A 64 23.56 13.22 23.24
N ASP A 65 24.07 14.35 22.71
CA ASP A 65 24.67 15.40 23.54
C ASP A 65 23.62 16.09 24.41
N LYS A 66 22.44 16.39 23.84
CA LYS A 66 21.32 17.00 24.56
C LYS A 66 20.86 16.08 25.71
N LEU A 67 20.78 14.78 25.46
CA LEU A 67 20.44 13.78 26.49
C LEU A 67 21.50 13.73 27.60
N ALA A 68 22.78 13.68 27.26
CA ALA A 68 23.87 13.65 28.23
C ALA A 68 23.87 14.90 29.13
N ALA A 69 23.62 16.09 28.57
CA ALA A 69 23.47 17.32 29.33
C ALA A 69 22.28 17.27 30.31
N VAL A 70 21.13 16.73 29.87
CA VAL A 70 19.94 16.56 30.72
C VAL A 70 20.22 15.59 31.88
N ILE A 71 20.94 14.50 31.64
CA ILE A 71 21.33 13.52 32.66
C ILE A 71 22.30 14.14 33.68
N GLU A 72 23.33 14.85 33.22
CA GLU A 72 24.31 15.51 34.10
C GLU A 72 23.64 16.55 35.02
N THR A 73 22.64 17.26 34.50
CA THR A 73 21.97 18.36 35.21
C THR A 73 20.73 17.92 35.99
N ALA A 74 20.41 16.62 35.99
CA ALA A 74 19.23 16.08 36.68
C ALA A 74 19.30 16.24 38.21
N ALA A 75 20.49 16.18 38.80
CA ALA A 75 20.70 16.25 40.25
C ALA A 75 21.29 17.59 40.74
N MET A 76 21.53 18.54 39.83
CA MET A 76 22.15 19.83 40.16
C MET A 76 21.14 20.81 40.75
N ASN A 77 21.57 21.62 41.72
CA ASN A 77 20.77 22.75 42.22
C ASN A 77 20.83 23.96 41.26
N GLU A 78 19.99 24.99 41.48
CA GLU A 78 19.89 26.15 40.58
C GLU A 78 21.23 26.90 40.38
N THR A 79 22.05 26.96 41.43
CA THR A 79 23.37 27.62 41.39
C THR A 79 24.36 26.82 40.55
N GLU A 80 24.43 25.51 40.77
CA GLU A 80 25.26 24.57 40.00
C GLU A 80 24.82 24.49 38.53
N LEU A 81 23.52 24.53 38.29
CA LEU A 81 22.94 24.58 36.95
C LEU A 81 23.35 25.86 36.21
N GLY A 82 23.30 27.00 36.89
CA GLY A 82 23.74 28.29 36.34
C GLY A 82 25.24 28.34 36.04
N GLU A 83 26.08 27.73 36.88
CA GLU A 83 27.51 27.56 36.60
C GLU A 83 27.78 26.60 35.45
N TYR A 84 27.07 25.48 35.39
CA TYR A 84 27.16 24.52 34.30
C TYR A 84 26.81 25.16 32.96
N CYS A 85 25.67 25.87 32.92
CA CYS A 85 25.17 26.59 31.75
C CYS A 85 26.18 27.63 31.25
N ARG A 86 26.68 28.49 32.16
CA ARG A 86 27.69 29.51 31.83
C ARG A 86 28.99 28.89 31.30
N ARG A 87 29.45 27.80 31.92
CA ARG A 87 30.66 27.08 31.49
C ARG A 87 30.49 26.42 30.12
N ARG A 88 29.27 26.04 29.74
CA ARG A 88 28.96 25.28 28.52
C ARG A 88 28.35 26.13 27.40
N GLY A 89 28.09 27.41 27.64
CA GLY A 89 27.40 28.28 26.67
C GLY A 89 25.93 27.90 26.44
N LEU A 90 25.28 27.38 27.47
CA LEU A 90 23.87 26.97 27.47
C LEU A 90 23.04 27.90 28.35
N TYR A 91 21.73 27.87 28.16
CA TYR A 91 20.76 28.50 29.05
C TYR A 91 19.97 27.43 29.82
N PRO A 92 19.63 27.66 31.10
CA PRO A 92 18.84 26.71 31.90
C PRO A 92 17.52 26.30 31.23
N GLU A 93 16.89 27.24 30.51
CA GLU A 93 15.64 26.98 29.78
C GLU A 93 15.81 25.95 28.66
N GLN A 94 16.98 25.91 28.00
CA GLN A 94 17.24 24.92 26.96
C GLN A 94 17.32 23.49 27.53
N LEU A 95 17.94 23.33 28.70
CA LEU A 95 18.00 22.05 29.39
C LEU A 95 16.61 21.59 29.84
N ARG A 96 15.75 22.54 30.27
CA ARG A 96 14.37 22.26 30.63
C ARG A 96 13.56 21.77 29.43
N VAL A 97 13.66 22.46 28.29
CA VAL A 97 13.03 22.05 27.03
C VAL A 97 13.50 20.66 26.59
N TRP A 98 14.80 20.36 26.68
CA TRP A 98 15.33 19.04 26.31
C TRP A 98 14.90 17.94 27.28
N ARG A 99 14.80 18.24 28.58
CA ARG A 99 14.28 17.31 29.59
C ARG A 99 12.84 16.94 29.31
N GLU A 100 11.98 17.95 29.10
CA GLU A 100 10.58 17.73 28.76
C GLU A 100 10.42 16.96 27.43
N ALA A 101 11.28 17.23 26.44
CA ALA A 101 11.27 16.51 25.18
C ALA A 101 11.65 15.02 25.36
N CYS A 102 12.61 14.72 26.24
CA CYS A 102 12.99 13.34 26.57
C CYS A 102 11.86 12.62 27.33
N GLU A 103 11.18 13.31 28.25
CA GLU A 103 10.05 12.75 29.01
C GLU A 103 8.85 12.43 28.11
N ARG A 104 8.53 13.30 27.15
CA ARG A 104 7.41 13.12 26.20
C ARG A 104 7.74 12.21 25.02
N ALA A 105 8.99 11.76 24.89
CA ALA A 105 9.44 10.97 23.74
C ALA A 105 8.67 9.65 23.57
N ASN A 106 8.24 9.02 24.65
CA ASN A 106 7.49 7.76 24.55
C ASN A 106 6.00 7.96 24.23
N ASP A 107 5.44 9.15 24.51
CA ASP A 107 4.02 9.43 24.32
C ASP A 107 3.68 9.70 22.86
N TRP A 108 4.55 10.39 22.10
CA TRP A 108 4.33 10.64 20.68
C TRP A 108 4.39 9.35 19.87
N GLU A 109 5.30 8.43 20.21
CA GLU A 109 5.48 7.17 19.51
C GLU A 109 4.29 6.24 19.74
N ARG A 110 3.78 6.16 20.99
CA ARG A 110 2.55 5.43 21.32
C ARG A 110 1.31 6.04 20.67
N ALA A 111 1.18 7.37 20.67
CA ALA A 111 0.06 8.05 20.04
C ALA A 111 0.07 7.90 18.51
N ALA A 112 1.24 7.92 17.88
CA ALA A 112 1.42 7.67 16.46
C ALA A 112 1.09 6.21 16.11
N ALA A 113 1.61 5.24 16.87
CA ALA A 113 1.32 3.82 16.67
C ALA A 113 -0.17 3.51 16.83
N THR A 114 -0.85 4.13 17.81
CA THR A 114 -2.29 3.96 18.01
C THR A 114 -3.11 4.52 16.85
N ARG A 115 -2.71 5.68 16.30
CA ARG A 115 -3.36 6.28 15.12
C ARG A 115 -3.17 5.41 13.88
N ALA A 116 -1.94 4.97 13.61
CA ALA A 116 -1.64 4.07 12.51
C ALA A 116 -2.40 2.73 12.61
N ALA A 117 -2.51 2.16 13.82
CA ALA A 117 -3.29 0.95 14.07
C ALA A 117 -4.80 1.16 13.82
N ARG A 118 -5.33 2.35 14.12
CA ARG A 118 -6.73 2.68 13.86
C ARG A 118 -6.99 2.89 12.37
N GLU A 119 -6.12 3.62 11.68
CA GLU A 119 -6.19 3.85 10.24
C GLU A 119 -6.16 2.53 9.47
N THR A 120 -5.17 1.66 9.75
CA THR A 120 -5.09 0.33 9.14
C THR A 120 -6.31 -0.55 9.41
N LYS A 121 -6.93 -0.43 10.59
CA LYS A 121 -8.18 -1.14 10.91
C LYS A 121 -9.37 -0.60 10.10
N ASP A 122 -9.46 0.71 9.94
CA ASP A 122 -10.54 1.34 9.20
C ASP A 122 -10.40 1.12 7.69
N ASP A 123 -9.17 1.12 7.16
CA ASP A 123 -8.87 0.73 5.77
C ASP A 123 -9.26 -0.73 5.50
N LYS A 124 -8.88 -1.65 6.38
CA LYS A 124 -9.28 -3.07 6.27
C LYS A 124 -10.80 -3.24 6.24
N LYS A 125 -11.54 -2.46 7.04
CA LYS A 125 -13.01 -2.48 6.99
C LYS A 125 -13.53 -1.93 5.67
N ARG A 126 -12.92 -0.86 5.15
CA ARG A 126 -13.32 -0.25 3.88
C ARG A 126 -13.10 -1.20 2.71
N ILE A 127 -11.94 -1.85 2.65
CA ILE A 127 -11.63 -2.88 1.64
C ILE A 127 -12.69 -3.98 1.68
N LYS A 128 -12.95 -4.56 2.86
CA LYS A 128 -13.96 -5.62 3.01
C LYS A 128 -15.38 -5.18 2.62
N ALA A 129 -15.74 -3.93 2.86
CA ALA A 129 -17.03 -3.38 2.44
C ALA A 129 -17.11 -3.23 0.92
N LEU A 130 -16.06 -2.72 0.29
CA LEU A 130 -15.95 -2.57 -1.17
C LEU A 130 -15.97 -3.93 -1.87
N GLU A 131 -15.25 -4.93 -1.36
CA GLU A 131 -15.26 -6.30 -1.88
C GLU A 131 -16.68 -6.90 -1.88
N ARG A 132 -17.43 -6.71 -0.79
CA ARG A 132 -18.82 -7.18 -0.71
C ARG A 132 -19.75 -6.46 -1.69
N GLU A 133 -19.56 -5.16 -1.86
CA GLU A 133 -20.35 -4.37 -2.80
C GLU A 133 -20.04 -4.78 -4.25
N LEU A 134 -18.76 -5.03 -4.56
CA LEU A 134 -18.32 -5.53 -5.85
C LEU A 134 -18.95 -6.88 -6.15
N ALA A 135 -18.83 -7.86 -5.25
CA ALA A 135 -19.41 -9.20 -5.43
C ALA A 135 -20.94 -9.15 -5.64
N ARG A 136 -21.63 -8.26 -4.92
CA ARG A 136 -23.07 -8.05 -5.12
C ARG A 136 -23.40 -7.50 -6.50
N LYS A 137 -22.63 -6.52 -6.99
CA LYS A 137 -22.82 -5.93 -8.32
C LYS A 137 -22.49 -6.91 -9.43
N GLU A 138 -21.43 -7.70 -9.28
CA GLU A 138 -21.05 -8.75 -10.23
C GLU A 138 -22.14 -9.82 -10.34
N LYS A 139 -22.71 -10.27 -9.22
CA LYS A 139 -23.85 -11.19 -9.24
C LYS A 139 -25.07 -10.60 -9.97
N ALA A 140 -25.44 -9.35 -9.67
CA ALA A 140 -26.56 -8.69 -10.34
C ALA A 140 -26.32 -8.52 -11.85
N LEU A 141 -25.08 -8.25 -12.25
CA LEU A 141 -24.68 -8.17 -13.66
C LEU A 141 -24.80 -9.53 -14.35
N ALA A 142 -24.36 -10.60 -13.68
CA ALA A 142 -24.48 -11.96 -14.19
C ALA A 142 -25.95 -12.37 -14.38
N GLU A 143 -26.83 -12.05 -13.44
CA GLU A 143 -28.28 -12.30 -13.56
C GLU A 143 -28.89 -11.52 -14.75
N ALA A 144 -28.55 -10.23 -14.90
CA ALA A 144 -29.00 -9.41 -16.02
C ALA A 144 -28.48 -9.92 -17.38
N ALA A 145 -27.22 -10.39 -17.43
CA ALA A 145 -26.63 -10.98 -18.63
C ALA A 145 -27.33 -12.29 -19.01
N ALA A 146 -27.60 -13.17 -18.04
CA ALA A 146 -28.32 -14.43 -18.27
C ALA A 146 -29.74 -14.17 -18.81
N GLN A 147 -30.46 -13.20 -18.25
CA GLN A 147 -31.79 -12.82 -18.73
C GLN A 147 -31.74 -12.27 -20.18
N SER A 148 -30.75 -11.43 -20.47
CA SER A 148 -30.57 -10.83 -21.80
C SER A 148 -30.24 -11.89 -22.86
N LEU A 149 -29.36 -12.84 -22.52
CA LEU A 149 -29.04 -14.01 -23.37
C LEU A 149 -30.27 -14.89 -23.61
N GLY A 150 -31.04 -15.18 -22.56
CA GLY A 150 -32.27 -15.96 -22.67
C GLY A 150 -33.29 -15.31 -23.62
N MET A 151 -33.44 -14.00 -23.56
CA MET A 151 -34.30 -13.24 -24.48
C MET A 151 -33.78 -13.31 -25.92
N ALA A 152 -32.47 -13.13 -26.13
CA ALA A 152 -31.87 -13.23 -27.47
C ALA A 152 -32.08 -14.61 -28.09
N PHE A 153 -31.86 -15.70 -27.33
CA PHE A 153 -32.11 -17.05 -27.81
C PHE A 153 -33.59 -17.33 -28.05
N HIS A 154 -34.50 -16.80 -27.23
CA HIS A 154 -35.94 -16.93 -27.48
C HIS A 154 -36.33 -16.29 -28.81
N GLU A 155 -35.88 -15.06 -29.07
CA GLU A 155 -36.16 -14.35 -30.32
C GLU A 155 -35.54 -15.07 -31.52
N LEU A 156 -34.29 -15.55 -31.41
CA LEU A 156 -33.63 -16.34 -32.45
C LEU A 156 -34.38 -17.64 -32.74
N ALA A 157 -34.80 -18.38 -31.72
CA ALA A 157 -35.57 -19.62 -31.87
C ALA A 157 -36.94 -19.36 -32.53
N MET A 158 -37.63 -18.29 -32.13
CA MET A 158 -38.90 -17.88 -32.73
C MET A 158 -38.73 -17.53 -34.21
N ASN A 159 -37.63 -16.86 -34.58
CA ASN A 159 -37.31 -16.55 -35.97
C ASN A 159 -36.92 -17.81 -36.76
N ALA A 160 -36.12 -18.70 -36.18
CA ALA A 160 -35.75 -19.97 -36.79
C ALA A 160 -36.98 -20.82 -37.13
N GLY A 161 -37.97 -20.88 -36.24
CA GLY A 161 -39.22 -21.63 -36.47
C GLY A 161 -40.16 -20.99 -37.48
N LYS A 162 -40.20 -19.65 -37.56
CA LYS A 162 -41.09 -18.92 -38.50
C LYS A 162 -40.50 -18.79 -39.89
N TYR A 163 -39.19 -18.56 -39.99
CA TYR A 163 -38.55 -18.10 -41.22
C TYR A 163 -37.22 -18.81 -41.53
N GLY A 164 -36.65 -19.56 -40.59
CA GLY A 164 -35.30 -20.09 -40.67
C GLY A 164 -35.22 -21.60 -40.69
N SER A 165 -34.12 -22.13 -40.14
CA SER A 165 -33.80 -23.57 -40.13
C SER A 165 -34.92 -24.43 -39.57
N LEU A 166 -35.45 -24.08 -38.40
CA LEU A 166 -36.47 -24.87 -37.70
C LEU A 166 -37.88 -24.83 -38.32
N SER A 167 -38.07 -24.08 -39.42
CA SER A 167 -39.30 -24.13 -40.22
C SER A 167 -39.35 -25.33 -41.19
N THR A 168 -38.23 -26.05 -41.32
CA THR A 168 -38.07 -27.19 -42.24
C THR A 168 -37.70 -28.47 -41.49
N GLU A 169 -38.03 -29.63 -42.05
CA GLU A 169 -37.69 -30.93 -41.43
C GLU A 169 -36.19 -31.25 -41.41
N THR A 170 -35.40 -30.61 -42.29
CA THR A 170 -33.95 -30.85 -42.45
C THR A 170 -33.08 -29.79 -41.78
N GLY A 171 -33.66 -28.72 -41.24
CA GLY A 171 -32.89 -27.61 -40.70
C GLY A 171 -32.27 -27.93 -39.34
N GLU A 172 -31.10 -27.34 -39.11
CA GLU A 172 -30.35 -27.47 -37.85
C GLU A 172 -29.98 -26.11 -37.27
N VAL A 173 -29.97 -26.04 -35.94
CA VAL A 173 -29.41 -24.93 -35.17
C VAL A 173 -28.23 -25.44 -34.35
N ARG A 174 -27.07 -24.80 -34.49
CA ARG A 174 -25.89 -25.05 -33.69
C ARG A 174 -25.61 -23.86 -32.80
N ILE A 175 -25.58 -24.09 -31.50
CA ILE A 175 -25.18 -23.11 -30.49
C ILE A 175 -23.82 -23.55 -29.94
N SER A 176 -22.85 -22.65 -29.97
CA SER A 176 -21.53 -22.88 -29.36
C SER A 176 -21.10 -21.66 -28.57
N TRP A 177 -20.37 -21.88 -27.50
CA TRP A 177 -19.82 -20.83 -26.66
C TRP A 177 -18.39 -21.17 -26.24
N ASP A 178 -17.59 -20.14 -26.02
CA ASP A 178 -16.23 -20.23 -25.53
C ASP A 178 -15.95 -19.11 -24.51
N LEU A 179 -15.05 -19.39 -23.56
CA LEU A 179 -14.63 -18.48 -22.51
C LEU A 179 -13.11 -18.35 -22.54
N ALA A 180 -12.63 -17.28 -23.17
CA ALA A 180 -11.21 -17.01 -23.29
C ALA A 180 -10.72 -16.05 -22.18
N PRO A 181 -9.46 -16.15 -21.75
CA PRO A 181 -8.84 -15.14 -20.90
C PRO A 181 -8.80 -13.78 -21.62
N ALA A 182 -9.15 -12.70 -20.91
CA ALA A 182 -9.02 -11.33 -21.38
C ALA A 182 -8.09 -10.51 -20.48
N ALA A 183 -7.78 -9.27 -20.90
CA ALA A 183 -7.04 -8.33 -20.05
C ALA A 183 -7.79 -8.05 -18.73
N ASP A 184 -7.04 -7.64 -17.69
CA ASP A 184 -7.56 -7.24 -16.37
C ASP A 184 -8.36 -8.32 -15.61
N SER A 185 -7.93 -9.60 -15.69
CA SER A 185 -8.58 -10.73 -15.01
C SER A 185 -10.05 -10.96 -15.41
N LYS A 186 -10.50 -10.37 -16.52
CA LYS A 186 -11.82 -10.61 -17.10
C LYS A 186 -11.78 -11.83 -18.02
N ARG A 187 -12.95 -12.38 -18.33
CA ARG A 187 -13.12 -13.39 -19.37
C ARG A 187 -13.84 -12.80 -20.56
N LEU A 188 -13.47 -13.18 -21.77
CA LEU A 188 -14.23 -12.89 -22.96
C LEU A 188 -15.14 -14.08 -23.24
N LEU A 189 -16.45 -13.85 -23.17
CA LEU A 189 -17.48 -14.79 -23.59
C LEU A 189 -17.75 -14.56 -25.09
N SER A 190 -17.49 -15.58 -25.89
CA SER A 190 -17.91 -15.64 -27.29
C SER A 190 -19.04 -16.66 -27.41
N VAL A 191 -20.18 -16.24 -27.96
CA VAL A 191 -21.34 -17.10 -28.23
C VAL A 191 -21.68 -17.02 -29.70
N SER A 192 -21.98 -18.15 -30.32
CA SER A 192 -22.47 -18.19 -31.70
C SER A 192 -23.70 -19.07 -31.84
N TRP A 193 -24.66 -18.59 -32.61
CA TRP A 193 -25.85 -19.30 -33.08
C TRP A 193 -25.78 -19.41 -34.59
N VAL A 194 -25.77 -20.63 -35.11
CA VAL A 194 -25.64 -20.92 -36.55
C VAL A 194 -26.82 -21.75 -37.00
N GLU A 195 -27.57 -21.25 -37.96
CA GLU A 195 -28.68 -21.94 -38.62
C GLU A 195 -28.24 -22.48 -39.98
N ARG A 196 -28.61 -23.71 -40.31
CA ARG A 196 -28.37 -24.31 -41.63
C ARG A 196 -29.57 -25.17 -42.06
N GLY A 197 -29.65 -25.44 -43.36
CA GLY A 197 -30.65 -26.35 -43.92
C GLY A 197 -32.08 -25.83 -43.91
N GLY A 198 -32.26 -24.53 -43.66
CA GLY A 198 -33.54 -23.82 -43.77
C GLY A 198 -33.80 -23.24 -45.16
N PRO A 199 -34.91 -22.50 -45.33
CA PRO A 199 -35.19 -21.79 -46.56
C PRO A 199 -34.10 -20.75 -46.88
N PRO A 200 -33.86 -20.40 -48.16
CA PRO A 200 -32.86 -19.40 -48.52
C PRO A 200 -33.09 -18.07 -47.80
N VAL A 201 -32.09 -17.64 -47.03
CA VAL A 201 -32.18 -16.41 -46.24
C VAL A 201 -31.68 -15.23 -47.07
N ALA A 202 -32.47 -14.16 -47.11
CA ALA A 202 -32.07 -12.86 -47.66
C ALA A 202 -31.88 -11.85 -46.52
N THR A 203 -30.96 -10.89 -46.70
CA THR A 203 -30.77 -9.82 -45.73
C THR A 203 -32.07 -9.03 -45.56
N PRO A 204 -32.61 -8.92 -44.34
CA PRO A 204 -33.85 -8.21 -44.12
C PRO A 204 -33.67 -6.71 -44.38
N THR A 205 -34.63 -6.09 -45.06
CA THR A 205 -34.63 -4.65 -45.39
C THR A 205 -34.90 -3.75 -44.18
N ARG A 206 -35.36 -4.32 -43.05
CA ARG A 206 -35.56 -3.62 -41.77
C ARG A 206 -35.06 -4.49 -40.61
N LYS A 207 -34.30 -3.90 -39.69
CA LYS A 207 -34.05 -4.52 -38.38
C LYS A 207 -35.34 -4.51 -37.57
N GLY A 208 -35.72 -5.67 -37.04
CA GLY A 208 -36.89 -5.79 -36.17
C GLY A 208 -36.69 -5.13 -34.82
N PHE A 209 -37.79 -4.83 -34.13
CA PHE A 209 -37.79 -4.28 -32.77
C PHE A 209 -37.06 -5.24 -31.78
N GLY A 210 -37.32 -6.55 -31.89
CA GLY A 210 -36.73 -7.57 -31.01
C GLY A 210 -35.19 -7.66 -31.10
N THR A 211 -34.61 -7.53 -32.30
CA THR A 211 -33.14 -7.54 -32.49
C THR A 211 -32.47 -6.26 -32.00
N THR A 212 -33.18 -5.14 -31.97
CA THR A 212 -32.64 -3.86 -31.47
C THR A 212 -32.66 -3.83 -29.94
N LEU A 213 -33.73 -4.32 -29.31
CA LEU A 213 -33.85 -4.37 -27.85
C LEU A 213 -32.85 -5.35 -27.23
N THR A 214 -32.70 -6.53 -27.83
CA THR A 214 -31.75 -7.55 -27.37
C THR A 214 -30.29 -7.12 -27.53
N ASP A 215 -29.93 -6.43 -28.64
CA ASP A 215 -28.57 -5.86 -28.78
C ASP A 215 -28.27 -4.81 -27.71
N ALA A 216 -29.21 -3.91 -27.42
CA ALA A 216 -29.05 -2.90 -26.38
C ALA A 216 -28.88 -3.52 -24.98
N MET A 217 -29.68 -4.55 -24.66
CA MET A 217 -29.59 -5.28 -23.39
C MET A 217 -28.27 -6.03 -23.23
N LEU A 218 -27.84 -6.76 -24.27
CA LEU A 218 -26.58 -7.50 -24.27
C LEU A 218 -25.36 -6.57 -24.20
N ARG A 219 -25.40 -5.43 -24.89
CA ARG A 219 -24.36 -4.40 -24.80
C ARG A 219 -24.27 -3.81 -23.38
N GLY A 220 -25.42 -3.55 -22.75
CA GLY A 220 -25.47 -3.04 -21.38
C GLY A 220 -24.98 -4.05 -20.33
N ALA A 221 -25.33 -5.32 -20.48
CA ALA A 221 -25.03 -6.37 -19.50
C ALA A 221 -23.62 -6.97 -19.65
N LEU A 222 -23.12 -7.12 -20.88
CA LEU A 222 -21.85 -7.78 -21.17
C LEU A 222 -20.79 -6.85 -21.77
N GLY A 223 -21.12 -5.56 -22.00
CA GLY A 223 -20.25 -4.66 -22.77
C GLY A 223 -19.99 -5.16 -24.20
N GLY A 224 -20.82 -6.10 -24.67
CA GLY A 224 -20.54 -6.91 -25.84
C GLY A 224 -21.02 -6.29 -27.15
N ALA A 225 -20.43 -6.75 -28.24
CA ALA A 225 -20.89 -6.49 -29.60
C ALA A 225 -21.61 -7.72 -30.14
N THR A 226 -22.79 -7.53 -30.72
CA THR A 226 -23.44 -8.58 -31.52
C THR A 226 -23.22 -8.34 -33.00
N SER A 227 -23.12 -9.42 -33.76
CA SER A 227 -23.09 -9.39 -35.22
C SER A 227 -24.02 -10.44 -35.78
N VAL A 228 -24.62 -10.15 -36.93
CA VAL A 228 -25.52 -11.07 -37.63
C VAL A 228 -25.14 -11.10 -39.09
N GLU A 229 -24.93 -12.29 -39.61
CA GLU A 229 -24.64 -12.58 -41.00
C GLU A 229 -25.79 -13.39 -41.58
N TYR A 230 -26.34 -12.88 -42.68
CA TYR A 230 -27.41 -13.53 -43.44
C TYR A 230 -26.82 -14.05 -44.73
N ALA A 231 -26.76 -15.38 -44.87
CA ALA A 231 -26.27 -16.04 -46.08
C ALA A 231 -27.37 -16.97 -46.64
N PRO A 232 -27.38 -17.26 -47.95
CA PRO A 232 -28.40 -18.15 -48.54
C PRO A 232 -28.48 -19.52 -47.85
N GLU A 233 -27.36 -20.03 -47.33
CA GLU A 233 -27.26 -21.29 -46.59
C GLU A 233 -27.81 -21.23 -45.15
N GLY A 234 -28.05 -20.03 -44.61
CA GLY A 234 -28.59 -19.82 -43.27
C GLY A 234 -28.06 -18.57 -42.56
N LEU A 235 -28.35 -18.50 -41.25
CA LEU A 235 -28.08 -17.33 -40.41
C LEU A 235 -26.95 -17.63 -39.43
N THR A 236 -26.01 -16.70 -39.27
CA THR A 236 -25.01 -16.75 -38.20
C THR A 236 -25.12 -15.52 -37.32
N TRP A 237 -25.44 -15.71 -36.05
CA TRP A 237 -25.41 -14.67 -35.02
C TRP A 237 -24.22 -14.92 -34.09
N ARG A 238 -23.49 -13.86 -33.75
CA ARG A 238 -22.38 -13.91 -32.79
C ARG A 238 -22.50 -12.82 -31.75
N LEU A 239 -22.06 -13.12 -30.54
CA LEU A 239 -21.90 -12.19 -29.44
C LEU A 239 -20.51 -12.36 -28.86
N ASP A 240 -19.78 -11.26 -28.77
CA ASP A 240 -18.51 -11.17 -28.05
C ASP A 240 -18.68 -10.15 -26.92
N GLY A 241 -18.48 -10.57 -25.67
CA GLY A 241 -18.67 -9.69 -24.51
C GLY A 241 -17.85 -10.12 -23.29
N ALA A 242 -17.68 -9.21 -22.34
CA ALA A 242 -17.01 -9.52 -21.09
C ALA A 242 -17.90 -10.37 -20.19
N ALA A 243 -17.42 -11.56 -19.84
CA ALA A 243 -17.88 -12.30 -18.68
C ALA A 243 -17.17 -11.76 -17.42
N GLY A 244 -17.89 -11.74 -16.29
CA GLY A 244 -17.40 -11.23 -15.01
C GLY A 244 -16.07 -11.84 -14.56
N ALA A 245 -15.46 -11.27 -13.52
CA ALA A 245 -14.19 -11.73 -12.99
C ALA A 245 -14.27 -13.20 -12.55
N GLU A 246 -13.16 -13.93 -12.68
CA GLU A 246 -13.02 -15.31 -12.23
C GLU A 246 -13.19 -15.38 -10.70
N GLU A 247 -14.21 -16.09 -10.21
CA GLU A 247 -14.20 -16.55 -8.82
C GLU A 247 -13.00 -17.51 -8.68
N PRO A 248 -12.09 -17.29 -7.72
CA PRO A 248 -10.99 -18.22 -7.49
C PRO A 248 -11.59 -19.59 -7.15
N ARG A 249 -11.27 -20.60 -7.96
CA ARG A 249 -11.60 -22.00 -7.63
C ARG A 249 -11.02 -22.31 -6.27
N ALA A 250 -11.90 -22.62 -5.31
CA ALA A 250 -11.56 -23.10 -3.98
C ALA A 250 -10.89 -24.48 -4.04
#